data_AF-A0A975NPR8-F1
#
_entry.id   AF-A0A975NPR8-F1
#
_cell.length_a   1.000
_cell.length_b   1.000
_cell.length_c   1.000
_cell.angle_alpha   90.00
_cell.angle_beta   90.00
_cell.angle_gamma   90.00
#
_symmetry.space_group_name_H-M   'P 1'
#
loop_
_entity.id
_entity.type
_entity.pdbx_description
1 polymer ?
#
loop_
_entity_poly.entity_id
_entity_poly.type
_entity_poly.pdbx_seq_one_letter_code
_entity_poly.pdbx_strand_id
1 'polypeptide(L)'
;MISPEAAAAILDRLSFEDEELTAASRLHAAQRQATNREEAEALAERARLADADRQGTLVHETRGRDQHGNATLDRTRDEKRLKAADARIDSIRRKKELLGAALQTPRLTAARAKTELAKYANLEPVERPSLPLGKNERAVDALPRFRQASLGIIEEITAREKAARTFEEVERQAHAEIDRIANRGLPKTLRMFANANVGIDWPVHEINGPSFHKVPDGIALVAFLLRDKLKAEISALLKINARAFPDAMTAEEKAARLAELQAKRDAAERIEAACVERIIAEGGTAYHRPDISILAVMSLRATV
;
A
#
# COMPACT_ATOMS: atom_id res chain seq x y z
N MET A 1 -22.31 19.79 -19.02
CA MET A 1 -22.67 19.26 -17.69
C MET A 1 -22.74 17.75 -17.77
N ILE A 2 -22.03 17.03 -16.90
CA ILE A 2 -22.25 15.60 -16.72
C ILE A 2 -23.52 15.47 -15.88
N SER A 3 -24.57 14.85 -16.43
CA SER A 3 -25.81 14.60 -15.70
C SER A 3 -25.55 13.56 -14.59
N PRO A 4 -26.31 13.55 -13.49
CA PRO A 4 -26.28 12.49 -12.49
C PRO A 4 -26.33 11.07 -13.08
N GLU A 5 -26.93 10.93 -14.26
CA GLU A 5 -27.02 9.69 -15.04
C GLU A 5 -25.65 9.17 -15.50
N ALA A 6 -24.70 10.04 -15.83
CA ALA A 6 -23.37 9.65 -16.27
C ALA A 6 -22.50 9.12 -15.11
N ALA A 7 -22.68 9.64 -13.89
CA ALA A 7 -22.05 9.06 -12.70
C ALA A 7 -22.64 7.68 -12.36
N ALA A 8 -23.96 7.53 -12.48
CA ALA A 8 -24.64 6.24 -12.34
C ALA A 8 -24.15 5.21 -13.37
N ALA A 9 -24.02 5.61 -14.64
CA ALA A 9 -23.51 4.74 -15.70
C ALA A 9 -22.08 4.24 -15.44
N ILE A 10 -21.21 5.08 -14.87
CA ILE A 10 -19.86 4.64 -14.47
C ILE A 10 -19.94 3.63 -13.32
N LEU A 11 -20.79 3.85 -12.31
CA LEU A 11 -20.96 2.90 -11.20
C LEU A 11 -21.55 1.55 -11.65
N ASP A 12 -22.49 1.57 -12.58
CA ASP A 12 -23.07 0.35 -13.16
C ASP A 12 -22.01 -0.42 -13.95
N ARG A 13 -21.21 0.29 -14.76
CA ARG A 13 -20.08 -0.32 -15.49
C ARG A 13 -19.05 -0.92 -14.55
N LEU A 14 -18.66 -0.21 -13.49
CA LEU A 14 -17.75 -0.74 -12.46
C LEU A 14 -18.33 -2.00 -11.79
N SER A 15 -19.65 -2.06 -11.58
CA SER A 15 -20.30 -3.23 -10.99
C SER A 15 -20.25 -4.43 -11.93
N PHE A 16 -20.48 -4.21 -13.23
CA PHE A 16 -20.33 -5.24 -14.26
C PHE A 16 -18.88 -5.73 -14.39
N GLU A 17 -17.90 -4.81 -14.40
CA GLU A 17 -16.47 -5.14 -14.43
C GLU A 17 -16.06 -5.97 -13.19
N ASP A 18 -16.61 -5.67 -12.01
CA ASP A 18 -16.37 -6.43 -10.76
C ASP A 18 -16.94 -7.85 -10.83
N GLU A 19 -18.11 -8.03 -11.45
CA GLU A 19 -18.72 -9.35 -11.67
C GLU A 19 -17.87 -10.21 -12.62
N GLU A 20 -17.42 -9.63 -13.74
CA GLU A 20 -16.50 -10.27 -14.68
C GLU A 20 -15.18 -10.65 -13.99
N LEU A 21 -14.63 -9.73 -13.20
CA LEU A 21 -13.40 -9.97 -12.45
C LEU A 21 -13.59 -11.12 -11.46
N THR A 22 -14.69 -11.13 -10.71
CA THR A 22 -15.01 -12.20 -9.76
C THR A 22 -15.19 -13.55 -10.46
N ALA A 23 -15.88 -13.60 -11.60
CA ALA A 23 -16.05 -14.81 -12.39
C ALA A 23 -14.71 -15.32 -12.92
N ALA A 24 -13.87 -14.44 -13.44
CA ALA A 24 -12.52 -14.76 -13.91
C ALA A 24 -11.62 -15.25 -12.75
N SER A 25 -11.69 -14.63 -11.56
CA SER A 25 -10.94 -15.08 -10.38
C SER A 25 -11.36 -16.48 -9.95
N ARG A 26 -12.67 -16.79 -9.97
CA ARG A 26 -13.19 -18.12 -9.65
C ARG A 26 -12.71 -19.17 -10.65
N LEU A 27 -12.79 -18.86 -11.95
CA LEU A 27 -12.30 -19.75 -13.00
C LEU A 27 -10.80 -20.01 -12.85
N HIS A 28 -10.03 -18.97 -12.60
CA HIS A 28 -8.58 -19.06 -12.40
C HIS A 28 -8.21 -19.86 -11.16
N ALA A 29 -8.93 -19.64 -10.05
CA ALA A 29 -8.76 -20.44 -8.83
C ALA A 29 -9.08 -21.93 -9.09
N ALA A 30 -10.15 -22.23 -9.84
CA ALA A 30 -10.49 -23.60 -10.23
C ALA A 30 -9.40 -24.23 -11.11
N GLN A 31 -8.85 -23.49 -12.08
CA GLN A 31 -7.75 -23.95 -12.93
C GLN A 31 -6.47 -24.22 -12.13
N ARG A 32 -6.14 -23.36 -11.15
CA ARG A 32 -5.02 -23.58 -10.23
C ARG A 32 -5.23 -24.83 -9.38
N GLN A 33 -6.43 -25.02 -8.83
CA GLN A 33 -6.76 -26.24 -8.06
C GLN A 33 -6.66 -27.50 -8.92
N ALA A 34 -7.18 -27.48 -10.15
CA ALA A 34 -7.09 -28.59 -11.08
C ALA A 34 -5.63 -28.92 -11.42
N THR A 35 -4.82 -27.91 -11.73
CA THR A 35 -3.38 -28.08 -12.02
C THR A 35 -2.60 -28.62 -10.81
N ASN A 36 -2.96 -28.19 -9.58
CA ASN A 36 -2.37 -28.73 -8.36
C ASN A 36 -2.74 -30.21 -8.14
N ARG A 37 -3.96 -30.62 -8.49
CA ARG A 37 -4.37 -32.03 -8.45
C ARG A 37 -3.62 -32.86 -9.51
N GLU A 38 -3.53 -32.35 -10.73
CA GLU A 38 -2.74 -32.95 -11.81
C GLU A 38 -1.27 -33.15 -11.39
N GLU A 39 -0.67 -32.17 -10.71
CA GLU A 39 0.70 -32.26 -10.18
C GLU A 39 0.82 -33.34 -9.09
N ALA A 40 -0.11 -33.36 -8.13
CA ALA A 40 -0.11 -34.36 -7.06
C ALA A 40 -0.25 -35.79 -7.60
N GLU A 41 -1.14 -36.01 -8.58
CA GLU A 41 -1.32 -37.30 -9.25
C GLU A 41 -0.07 -37.71 -10.03
N ALA A 42 0.55 -36.78 -10.76
CA ALA A 42 1.78 -37.04 -11.51
C ALA A 42 2.96 -37.38 -10.59
N LEU A 43 3.09 -36.71 -9.45
CA LEU A 43 4.10 -37.02 -8.44
C LEU A 43 3.87 -38.39 -7.80
N ALA A 44 2.62 -38.75 -7.49
CA ALA A 44 2.27 -40.06 -6.96
C ALA A 44 2.52 -41.19 -7.97
N GLU A 45 2.25 -40.96 -9.25
CA GLU A 45 2.57 -41.90 -10.32
C GLU A 45 4.10 -42.07 -10.49
N ARG A 46 4.84 -40.96 -10.50
CA ARG A 46 6.32 -40.99 -10.56
C ARG A 46 6.91 -41.76 -9.37
N ALA A 47 6.37 -41.57 -8.16
CA ALA A 47 6.79 -42.32 -6.99
C ALA A 47 6.53 -43.83 -7.14
N ARG A 48 5.34 -44.22 -7.61
CA ARG A 48 5.02 -45.63 -7.91
C ARG A 48 5.94 -46.25 -8.94
N LEU A 49 6.27 -45.52 -10.02
CA LEU A 49 7.22 -45.96 -11.03
C LEU A 49 8.63 -46.11 -10.46
N ALA A 50 9.07 -45.17 -9.61
CA ALA A 50 10.38 -45.24 -8.95
C ALA A 50 10.46 -46.41 -7.95
N ASP A 51 9.37 -46.76 -7.29
CA ASP A 51 9.28 -47.94 -6.42
C ASP A 51 9.35 -49.23 -7.23
N ALA A 52 8.61 -49.32 -8.34
CA ALA A 52 8.66 -50.48 -9.25
C ALA A 52 10.06 -50.66 -9.85
N ASP A 53 10.74 -49.56 -10.19
CA ASP A 53 12.11 -49.56 -10.69
C ASP A 53 13.09 -50.08 -9.63
N ARG A 54 12.99 -49.59 -8.39
CA ARG A 54 13.79 -50.10 -7.26
C ARG A 54 13.56 -51.58 -6.96
N GLN A 55 12.33 -52.06 -7.17
CA GLN A 55 11.96 -53.46 -6.99
C GLN A 55 12.30 -54.34 -8.21
N GLY A 56 12.84 -53.76 -9.30
CA GLY A 56 13.15 -54.49 -10.53
C GLY A 56 11.92 -54.95 -11.32
N THR A 57 10.74 -54.40 -11.03
CA THR A 57 9.47 -54.76 -11.68
C THR A 57 9.05 -53.78 -12.77
N LEU A 58 9.76 -52.66 -12.92
CA LEU A 58 9.58 -51.72 -14.03
C LEU A 58 10.24 -52.25 -15.31
N VAL A 59 9.54 -53.15 -16.00
CA VAL A 59 10.05 -53.82 -17.21
C VAL A 59 9.16 -53.60 -18.42
N HIS A 60 9.81 -53.47 -19.58
CA HIS A 60 9.20 -53.53 -20.90
C HIS A 60 9.37 -54.95 -21.44
N GLU A 61 8.25 -55.60 -21.74
CA GLU A 61 8.25 -56.94 -22.31
C GLU A 61 8.16 -56.88 -23.83
N THR A 62 9.14 -57.46 -24.52
CA THR A 62 9.15 -57.58 -25.97
C THR A 62 9.02 -59.05 -26.34
N ARG A 63 7.97 -59.39 -27.10
CA ARG A 63 7.76 -60.75 -27.59
C ARG A 63 8.47 -60.94 -28.92
N GLY A 64 9.27 -61.99 -29.02
CA GLY A 64 10.03 -62.36 -30.21
C GLY A 64 9.92 -63.84 -30.55
N ARG A 65 10.69 -64.26 -31.54
CA ARG A 65 10.99 -65.67 -31.81
C ARG A 65 12.50 -65.88 -31.89
N ASP A 66 12.98 -66.99 -31.35
CA ASP A 66 14.39 -67.37 -31.48
C ASP A 66 14.72 -67.90 -32.89
N GLN A 67 15.99 -68.24 -33.11
CA GLN A 67 16.48 -68.81 -34.38
C GLN A 67 15.86 -70.17 -34.73
N HIS A 68 15.15 -70.80 -33.80
CA HIS A 68 14.45 -72.08 -33.97
C HIS A 68 12.93 -71.91 -34.07
N GLY A 69 12.42 -70.67 -34.07
CA GLY A 69 11.00 -70.35 -34.21
C GLY A 69 10.18 -70.45 -32.91
N ASN A 70 10.81 -70.69 -31.76
CA ASN A 70 10.13 -70.72 -30.46
C ASN A 70 9.83 -69.30 -29.98
N ALA A 71 8.72 -69.12 -29.28
CA ALA A 71 8.36 -67.83 -28.69
C ALA A 71 9.35 -67.46 -27.58
N THR A 72 9.92 -66.25 -27.66
CA THR A 72 10.77 -65.67 -26.62
C THR A 72 10.13 -64.42 -26.02
N LEU A 73 10.44 -64.15 -24.76
CA LEU A 73 9.96 -62.99 -24.04
C LEU A 73 11.16 -62.32 -23.37
N ASP A 74 11.57 -61.17 -23.92
CA ASP A 74 12.69 -60.40 -23.40
C ASP A 74 12.16 -59.28 -22.51
N ARG A 75 12.75 -59.14 -21.32
CA ARG A 75 12.35 -58.17 -20.29
C ARG A 75 13.50 -57.21 -20.07
N THR A 76 13.31 -55.96 -20.50
CA THR A 76 14.29 -54.89 -20.32
C THR A 76 13.74 -53.84 -19.37
N ARG A 77 14.60 -53.17 -18.60
CA ARG A 77 14.19 -52.07 -17.70
C ARG A 77 13.53 -50.94 -18.50
N ASP A 78 12.34 -50.48 -18.10
CA ASP A 78 11.61 -49.42 -18.81
C ASP A 78 11.94 -48.01 -18.28
N GLU A 79 13.17 -47.57 -18.53
CA GLU A 79 13.62 -46.21 -18.13
C GLU A 79 12.87 -45.08 -18.85
N LYS A 80 12.26 -45.39 -20.02
CA LYS A 80 11.51 -44.41 -20.81
C LYS A 80 10.25 -43.96 -20.08
N ARG A 81 9.57 -44.86 -19.37
CA ARG A 81 8.40 -44.52 -18.53
C ARG A 81 8.73 -43.53 -17.42
N LEU A 82 9.87 -43.69 -16.73
CA LEU A 82 10.32 -42.74 -15.72
C LEU A 82 10.61 -41.35 -16.31
N LYS A 83 11.36 -41.30 -17.41
CA LYS A 83 11.65 -40.04 -18.12
C LYS A 83 10.37 -39.34 -18.61
N ALA A 84 9.38 -40.10 -19.09
CA ALA A 84 8.09 -39.55 -19.50
C ALA A 84 7.30 -38.98 -18.32
N ALA A 85 7.36 -39.61 -17.14
CA ALA A 85 6.73 -39.11 -15.93
C ALA A 85 7.38 -37.80 -15.43
N ASP A 86 8.72 -37.72 -15.45
CA ASP A 86 9.44 -36.49 -15.13
C ASP A 86 9.09 -35.34 -16.10
N ALA A 87 9.08 -35.61 -17.41
CA ALA A 87 8.70 -34.63 -18.43
C ALA A 87 7.25 -34.13 -18.27
N ARG A 88 6.33 -35.01 -17.83
CA ARG A 88 4.94 -34.63 -17.53
C ARG A 88 4.86 -33.69 -16.32
N ILE A 89 5.63 -33.95 -15.26
CA ILE A 89 5.69 -33.07 -14.08
C ILE A 89 6.22 -31.68 -14.48
N ASP A 90 7.28 -31.61 -15.29
CA ASP A 90 7.86 -30.34 -15.73
C ASP A 90 6.87 -29.53 -16.59
N SER A 91 6.12 -30.20 -17.47
CA SER A 91 5.05 -29.56 -18.26
C SER A 91 3.95 -28.97 -17.37
N ILE A 92 3.51 -29.71 -16.34
CA ILE A 92 2.49 -29.24 -15.38
C ILE A 92 3.02 -28.04 -14.58
N ARG A 93 4.28 -28.07 -14.14
CA ARG A 93 4.91 -26.96 -13.42
C ARG A 93 5.00 -25.71 -14.28
N ARG A 94 5.35 -25.84 -15.55
CA ARG A 94 5.35 -24.72 -16.50
C ARG A 94 3.95 -24.14 -16.71
N LYS A 95 2.93 -25.00 -16.86
CA LYS A 95 1.52 -24.58 -16.92
C LYS A 95 1.10 -23.81 -15.67
N LYS A 96 1.51 -24.29 -14.49
CA LYS A 96 1.26 -23.64 -13.19
C LYS A 96 1.94 -22.28 -13.08
N GLU A 97 3.17 -22.14 -13.57
CA GLU A 97 3.90 -20.87 -13.62
C GLU A 97 3.19 -19.84 -14.51
N LEU A 98 2.74 -20.26 -15.71
CA LEU A 98 1.97 -19.41 -16.62
C LEU A 98 0.63 -18.97 -16.02
N LEU A 99 -0.08 -19.86 -15.32
CA LEU A 99 -1.27 -19.52 -14.53
C LEU A 99 -0.93 -18.62 -13.33
N GLY A 100 0.30 -18.70 -12.82
CA GLY A 100 0.85 -17.81 -11.79
C GLY A 100 0.91 -16.36 -12.24
N ALA A 101 1.38 -16.14 -13.47
CA ALA A 101 1.67 -14.82 -14.05
C ALA A 101 0.45 -14.07 -14.59
N ALA A 102 -0.67 -14.75 -14.84
CA ALA A 102 -1.93 -14.11 -15.23
C ALA A 102 -2.57 -13.37 -14.04
N LEU A 103 -1.98 -12.25 -13.65
CA LEU A 103 -2.53 -11.33 -12.65
C LEU A 103 -3.61 -10.47 -13.30
N GLN A 104 -4.78 -10.42 -12.69
CA GLN A 104 -5.83 -9.50 -13.09
C GLN A 104 -5.32 -8.06 -12.98
N THR A 105 -5.55 -7.25 -14.01
CA THR A 105 -5.18 -5.83 -14.00
C THR A 105 -5.85 -5.14 -12.81
N PRO A 106 -5.07 -4.57 -11.86
CA PRO A 106 -5.63 -3.83 -10.75
C PRO A 106 -6.50 -2.69 -11.28
N ARG A 107 -7.72 -2.58 -10.75
CA ARG A 107 -8.69 -1.57 -11.17
C ARG A 107 -9.54 -1.08 -10.00
N LEU A 108 -10.16 0.09 -10.17
CA LEU A 108 -11.16 0.60 -9.24
C LEU A 108 -12.36 -0.37 -9.17
N THR A 109 -12.84 -0.68 -7.97
CA THR A 109 -14.04 -1.50 -7.76
C THR A 109 -15.26 -0.63 -7.44
N ALA A 110 -16.45 -1.11 -7.78
CA ALA A 110 -17.72 -0.47 -7.46
C ALA A 110 -17.91 -0.34 -5.93
N ALA A 111 -17.52 -1.35 -5.17
CA ALA A 111 -17.61 -1.33 -3.71
C ALA A 111 -16.79 -0.18 -3.09
N ARG A 112 -15.56 0.03 -3.57
CA ARG A 112 -14.74 1.17 -3.16
C ARG A 112 -15.37 2.49 -3.59
N ALA A 113 -15.81 2.59 -4.85
CA ALA A 113 -16.42 3.82 -5.36
C ALA A 113 -17.62 4.25 -4.52
N LYS A 114 -18.53 3.32 -4.20
CA LYS A 114 -19.70 3.56 -3.34
C LYS A 114 -19.30 3.99 -1.92
N THR A 115 -18.33 3.30 -1.32
CA THR A 115 -17.85 3.59 0.05
C THR A 115 -17.24 4.99 0.15
N GLU A 116 -16.42 5.38 -0.81
CA GLU A 116 -15.81 6.71 -0.84
C GLU A 116 -16.83 7.81 -1.14
N LEU A 117 -17.76 7.59 -2.07
CA LEU A 117 -18.83 8.56 -2.37
C LEU A 117 -19.72 8.83 -1.16
N ALA A 118 -20.00 7.80 -0.35
CA ALA A 118 -20.82 7.92 0.86
C ALA A 118 -20.20 8.83 1.94
N LYS A 119 -18.91 9.19 1.84
CA LYS A 119 -18.26 10.12 2.77
C LYS A 119 -18.63 11.58 2.52
N TYR A 120 -19.20 11.90 1.36
CA TYR A 120 -19.52 13.26 0.96
C TYR A 120 -21.02 13.50 1.05
N ALA A 121 -21.41 14.55 1.78
CA ALA A 121 -22.82 14.92 1.93
C ALA A 121 -23.35 15.71 0.73
N ASN A 122 -22.54 16.63 0.20
CA ASN A 122 -22.90 17.51 -0.90
C ASN A 122 -21.89 17.35 -2.04
N LEU A 123 -22.40 17.03 -3.23
CA LEU A 123 -21.61 16.79 -4.42
C LEU A 123 -22.16 17.61 -5.57
N GLU A 124 -21.28 18.33 -6.26
CA GLU A 124 -21.62 19.08 -7.45
C GLU A 124 -20.93 18.50 -8.69
N PRO A 125 -21.62 18.43 -9.83
CA PRO A 125 -21.01 18.00 -11.07
C PRO A 125 -20.00 19.03 -11.55
N VAL A 126 -18.85 18.55 -12.00
CA VAL A 126 -17.83 19.35 -12.66
C VAL A 126 -17.66 18.89 -14.10
N GLU A 127 -17.38 19.83 -14.98
CA GLU A 127 -17.07 19.51 -16.36
C GLU A 127 -15.80 18.66 -16.46
N ARG A 128 -15.88 17.60 -17.26
CA ARG A 128 -14.74 16.73 -17.54
C ARG A 128 -13.72 17.52 -18.38
N PRO A 129 -12.44 17.52 -17.98
CA PRO A 129 -11.43 18.32 -18.67
C PRO A 129 -11.19 17.82 -20.10
N SER A 130 -10.87 18.75 -20.99
CA SER A 130 -10.34 18.42 -22.31
C SER A 130 -8.97 17.76 -22.18
N LEU A 131 -8.73 16.69 -22.93
CA LEU A 131 -7.45 15.98 -22.87
C LEU A 131 -6.34 16.77 -23.57
N PRO A 132 -5.21 17.05 -22.88
CA PRO A 132 -4.05 17.68 -23.49
C PRO A 132 -3.25 16.62 -24.28
N LEU A 133 -3.76 16.28 -25.45
CA LEU A 133 -3.14 15.34 -26.39
C LEU A 133 -2.12 16.06 -27.28
N GLY A 134 -1.00 15.41 -27.56
CA GLY A 134 -0.04 15.83 -28.58
C GLY A 134 -0.62 15.71 -29.99
N LYS A 135 0.10 16.27 -30.98
CA LYS A 135 -0.30 16.17 -32.38
C LYS A 135 -0.36 14.70 -32.80
N ASN A 136 -1.55 14.24 -33.22
CA ASN A 136 -1.86 12.85 -33.60
C ASN A 136 -1.71 11.81 -32.47
N GLU A 137 -1.58 12.22 -31.20
CA GLU A 137 -1.54 11.29 -30.07
C GLU A 137 -2.94 10.74 -29.79
N ARG A 138 -3.09 9.41 -29.71
CA ARG A 138 -4.37 8.79 -29.31
C ARG A 138 -4.47 8.74 -27.79
N ALA A 139 -5.71 8.67 -27.28
CA ALA A 139 -5.94 8.57 -25.83
C ALA A 139 -5.26 7.33 -25.21
N VAL A 140 -5.26 6.19 -25.92
CA VAL A 140 -4.58 4.95 -25.47
C VAL A 140 -3.07 5.17 -25.27
N ASP A 141 -2.43 5.91 -26.16
CA ASP A 141 -0.99 6.19 -26.11
C ASP A 141 -0.65 7.22 -25.03
N ALA A 142 -1.58 8.15 -24.74
CA ALA A 142 -1.42 9.20 -23.74
C ALA A 142 -1.67 8.72 -22.30
N LEU A 143 -2.45 7.66 -22.10
CA LEU A 143 -2.83 7.17 -20.76
C LEU A 143 -1.64 6.86 -19.84
N PRO A 144 -0.56 6.17 -20.29
CA PRO A 144 0.62 5.94 -19.46
C PRO A 144 1.27 7.23 -18.96
N ARG A 145 1.34 8.27 -19.81
CA ARG A 145 1.91 9.58 -19.47
C ARG A 145 1.07 10.29 -18.40
N PHE A 146 -0.26 10.27 -18.52
CA PHE A 146 -1.15 10.87 -17.51
C PHE A 146 -1.08 10.13 -16.17
N ARG A 147 -1.00 8.79 -16.20
CA ARG A 147 -0.80 7.98 -14.98
C ARG A 147 0.51 8.30 -14.29
N GLN A 148 1.62 8.40 -15.03
CA GLN A 148 2.91 8.77 -14.46
C GLN A 148 2.88 10.17 -13.82
N ALA A 149 2.20 11.13 -14.44
CA ALA A 149 2.05 12.47 -13.86
C ALA A 149 1.26 12.44 -12.53
N SER A 150 0.15 11.71 -12.48
CA SER A 150 -0.63 11.52 -11.24
C SER A 150 0.19 10.84 -10.13
N LEU A 151 0.87 9.73 -10.47
CA LEU A 151 1.67 8.98 -9.51
C LEU A 151 2.86 9.79 -8.98
N GLY A 152 3.55 10.55 -9.82
CA GLY A 152 4.64 11.42 -9.40
C GLY A 152 4.19 12.49 -8.39
N ILE A 153 2.98 13.02 -8.53
CA ILE A 153 2.41 13.97 -7.55
C ILE A 153 2.08 13.26 -6.23
N ILE A 154 1.55 12.03 -6.26
CA ILE A 154 1.26 11.25 -5.05
C ILE A 154 2.56 10.92 -4.29
N GLU A 155 3.62 10.57 -5.02
CA GLU A 155 4.95 10.37 -4.45
C GLU A 155 5.49 11.66 -3.81
N GLU A 156 5.33 12.81 -4.48
CA GLU A 156 5.72 14.10 -3.91
C GLU A 156 4.92 14.43 -2.64
N ILE A 157 3.60 14.21 -2.63
CA ILE A 157 2.75 14.39 -1.43
C ILE A 157 3.28 13.52 -0.29
N THR A 158 3.52 12.24 -0.54
CA THR A 158 4.02 11.29 0.47
C THR A 158 5.38 11.71 1.01
N ALA A 159 6.27 12.22 0.15
CA ALA A 159 7.57 12.73 0.56
C ALA A 159 7.42 13.99 1.44
N ARG A 160 6.53 14.92 1.08
CA ARG A 160 6.30 16.16 1.82
C ARG A 160 5.57 15.92 3.15
N GLU A 161 4.65 14.96 3.23
CA GLU A 161 4.01 14.55 4.48
C GLU A 161 5.03 14.03 5.52
N LYS A 162 6.12 13.41 5.05
CA LYS A 162 7.22 12.92 5.90
C LYS A 162 8.30 13.97 6.16
N ALA A 163 8.22 15.15 5.55
CA ALA A 163 9.21 16.21 5.75
C ALA A 163 9.25 16.65 7.23
N ALA A 164 10.47 16.80 7.74
CA ALA A 164 10.74 17.28 9.09
C ALA A 164 10.36 18.75 9.25
N ARG A 165 10.06 19.15 10.49
CA ARG A 165 9.84 20.56 10.84
C ARG A 165 11.17 21.31 10.86
N THR A 166 11.12 22.62 10.58
CA THR A 166 12.32 23.48 10.66
C THR A 166 12.87 23.52 12.08
N PHE A 167 14.19 23.75 12.16
CA PHE A 167 14.89 23.93 13.42
C PHE A 167 14.25 25.00 14.30
N GLU A 168 13.94 26.16 13.73
CA GLU A 168 13.41 27.32 14.46
C GLU A 168 12.03 27.03 15.09
N GLU A 169 11.16 26.30 14.38
CA GLU A 169 9.86 25.92 14.93
C GLU A 169 9.99 24.93 16.08
N VAL A 170 10.84 23.91 15.93
CA VAL A 170 11.06 22.89 16.95
C VAL A 170 11.77 23.48 18.16
N GLU A 171 12.76 24.34 17.95
CA GLU A 171 13.46 25.08 19.02
C GLU A 171 12.50 25.95 19.80
N ARG A 172 11.68 26.76 19.11
CA ARG A 172 10.66 27.60 19.74
C ARG A 172 9.65 26.77 20.54
N GLN A 173 9.16 25.66 20.00
CA GLN A 173 8.23 24.77 20.70
C GLN A 173 8.89 24.12 21.93
N ALA A 174 10.13 23.65 21.80
CA ALA A 174 10.87 23.07 22.91
C ALA A 174 11.16 24.11 24.00
N HIS A 175 11.55 25.32 23.63
CA HIS A 175 11.78 26.42 24.58
C HIS A 175 10.49 26.85 25.27
N ALA A 176 9.39 26.97 24.54
CA ALA A 176 8.09 27.28 25.11
C ALA A 176 7.63 26.21 26.11
N GLU A 177 7.93 24.93 25.83
CA GLU A 177 7.61 23.82 26.71
C GLU A 177 8.47 23.83 27.99
N ILE A 178 9.79 24.06 27.85
CA ILE A 178 10.70 24.26 28.98
C ILE A 178 10.22 25.43 29.83
N ASP A 179 9.84 26.54 29.21
CA ASP A 179 9.33 27.74 29.89
C ASP A 179 8.02 27.46 30.62
N ARG A 180 7.10 26.75 29.97
CA ARG A 180 5.83 26.33 30.56
C ARG A 180 6.06 25.45 31.79
N ILE A 181 7.01 24.53 31.74
CA ILE A 181 7.35 23.64 32.86
C ILE A 181 8.08 24.43 33.97
N ALA A 182 9.08 25.24 33.63
CA ALA A 182 9.84 26.03 34.60
C ALA A 182 8.95 27.04 35.35
N ASN A 183 8.02 27.69 34.64
CA ASN A 183 7.10 28.68 35.23
C ASN A 183 6.05 28.07 36.17
N ARG A 184 5.90 26.73 36.19
CA ARG A 184 4.98 26.03 37.11
C ARG A 184 5.54 25.81 38.51
N GLY A 185 6.84 26.03 38.72
CA GLY A 185 7.54 25.36 39.83
C GLY A 185 8.58 26.15 40.58
N LEU A 186 8.25 27.32 41.11
CA LEU A 186 9.09 27.97 42.11
C LEU A 186 8.93 27.25 43.47
N PRO A 187 9.98 26.65 44.04
CA PRO A 187 9.90 26.08 45.37
C PRO A 187 9.64 27.19 46.39
N LYS A 188 8.51 27.14 47.10
CA LYS A 188 8.18 28.16 48.11
C LYS A 188 8.79 27.77 49.45
N THR A 189 9.57 28.67 50.03
CA THR A 189 10.03 28.52 51.42
C THR A 189 8.88 28.87 52.36
N LEU A 190 8.46 27.90 53.17
CA LEU A 190 7.50 28.17 54.25
C LEU A 190 8.20 28.90 55.41
N ARG A 191 7.44 29.70 56.17
CA ARG A 191 7.97 30.50 57.29
C ARG A 191 8.69 29.62 58.30
N MET A 192 9.88 30.07 58.70
CA MET A 192 10.86 29.25 59.40
C MET A 192 10.47 28.84 60.84
N PHE A 193 9.51 29.50 61.51
CA PHE A 193 9.11 29.12 62.88
C PHE A 193 7.61 29.32 63.21
N ALA A 194 7.12 28.34 64.00
CA ALA A 194 5.78 28.09 64.57
C ALA A 194 4.66 27.75 63.55
N ASN A 195 4.27 26.49 63.31
CA ASN A 195 4.50 25.23 64.02
C ASN A 195 4.64 24.05 63.02
N ALA A 196 5.86 23.51 62.95
CA ALA A 196 6.24 22.16 62.53
C ALA A 196 5.48 21.50 61.34
N ASN A 197 5.68 22.07 60.15
CA ASN A 197 5.82 21.33 58.88
C ASN A 197 6.63 22.23 57.93
N VAL A 198 7.87 22.54 58.33
CA VAL A 198 8.77 23.41 57.56
C VAL A 198 9.37 22.58 56.41
N GLY A 199 8.54 22.34 55.41
CA GLY A 199 8.94 21.79 54.12
C GLY A 199 9.17 22.91 53.12
N ILE A 200 10.02 22.66 52.14
CA ILE A 200 9.96 23.39 50.87
C ILE A 200 8.71 22.86 50.15
N ASP A 201 7.79 23.75 49.77
CA ASP A 201 6.69 23.38 48.90
C ASP A 201 7.25 23.26 47.47
N TRP A 202 7.61 22.02 47.11
CA TRP A 202 8.20 21.71 45.82
C TRP A 202 7.14 21.73 44.73
N PRO A 203 7.49 22.05 43.47
CA PRO A 203 6.61 21.80 42.34
C PRO A 203 6.09 20.36 42.33
N VAL A 204 4.77 20.20 42.20
CA VAL A 204 4.10 18.90 42.10
C VAL A 204 3.45 18.79 40.72
N HIS A 205 3.74 17.70 40.00
CA HIS A 205 3.02 17.32 38.80
C HIS A 205 2.10 16.15 39.12
N GLU A 206 0.80 16.27 38.78
CA GLU A 206 -0.13 15.15 38.91
C GLU A 206 0.21 14.08 37.87
N ILE A 207 0.93 13.05 38.31
CA ILE A 207 1.06 11.81 37.55
C ILE A 207 -0.29 11.11 37.71
N ASN A 208 -1.08 11.06 36.64
CA ASN A 208 -2.36 10.36 36.63
C ASN A 208 -2.14 8.86 36.90
N GLY A 209 -2.24 8.46 38.17
CA GLY A 209 -2.06 7.08 38.64
C GLY A 209 -2.66 6.92 40.04
N PRO A 210 -3.38 5.83 40.33
CA PRO A 210 -4.35 5.77 41.44
C PRO A 210 -3.76 5.61 42.87
N SER A 211 -2.47 5.86 43.11
CA SER A 211 -1.89 5.52 44.43
C SER A 211 -0.58 6.21 44.81
N PHE A 212 -0.13 7.26 44.11
CA PHE A 212 1.06 8.02 44.53
C PHE A 212 0.65 9.29 45.28
N HIS A 213 1.08 9.40 46.56
CA HIS A 213 1.08 10.66 47.29
C HIS A 213 1.86 11.71 46.49
N LYS A 214 1.50 13.00 46.58
CA LYS A 214 2.14 14.13 45.89
C LYS A 214 3.68 14.07 46.03
N VAL A 215 4.39 13.56 45.03
CA VAL A 215 5.86 13.52 44.99
C VAL A 215 6.38 14.79 44.28
N PRO A 216 7.48 15.41 44.74
CA PRO A 216 8.15 16.48 44.00
C PRO A 216 8.46 16.04 42.56
N ASP A 217 8.09 16.86 41.58
CA ASP A 217 8.41 16.59 40.18
C ASP A 217 9.85 16.99 39.88
N GLY A 218 10.73 15.98 39.78
CA GLY A 218 12.13 16.18 39.43
C GLY A 218 12.33 16.85 38.07
N ILE A 219 11.42 16.63 37.10
CA ILE A 219 11.49 17.26 35.77
C ILE A 219 11.19 18.76 35.89
N ALA A 220 10.13 19.12 36.62
CA ALA A 220 9.80 20.52 36.88
C ALA A 220 10.92 21.23 37.67
N LEU A 221 11.52 20.56 38.65
CA LEU A 221 12.63 21.11 39.43
C LEU A 221 13.88 21.36 38.58
N VAL A 222 14.24 20.42 37.71
CA VAL A 222 15.37 20.55 36.78
C VAL A 222 15.10 21.65 35.76
N ALA A 223 13.89 21.72 35.19
CA ALA A 223 13.48 22.78 34.28
C ALA A 223 13.54 24.17 34.93
N PHE A 224 13.15 24.28 36.20
CA PHE A 224 13.21 25.51 36.97
C PHE A 224 14.67 25.95 37.25
N LEU A 225 15.50 25.06 37.82
CA LEU A 225 16.86 25.39 38.24
C LEU A 225 17.83 25.59 37.06
N LEU A 226 17.64 24.85 35.97
CA LEU A 226 18.58 24.77 34.86
C LEU A 226 17.97 25.24 33.54
N ARG A 227 16.90 26.05 33.57
CA ARG A 227 16.14 26.54 32.40
C ARG A 227 17.04 26.93 31.22
N ASP A 228 17.99 27.84 31.44
CA ASP A 228 18.83 28.38 30.37
C ASP A 228 19.83 27.34 29.85
N LYS A 229 20.36 26.48 30.73
CA LYS A 229 21.25 25.37 30.33
C LYS A 229 20.50 24.34 29.51
N LEU A 230 19.27 23.98 29.91
CA LEU A 230 18.43 23.04 29.17
C LEU A 230 18.06 23.57 27.79
N LYS A 231 17.71 24.86 27.69
CA LYS A 231 17.47 25.51 26.40
C LYS A 231 18.71 25.45 25.51
N ALA A 232 19.88 25.78 26.05
CA ALA A 232 21.14 25.77 25.29
C ALA A 232 21.50 24.36 24.78
N GLU A 233 21.39 23.34 25.63
CA GLU A 233 21.67 21.94 25.27
C GLU A 233 20.67 21.40 24.25
N ILE A 234 19.37 21.68 24.43
CA ILE A 234 18.34 21.28 23.47
C ILE A 234 18.55 21.97 22.12
N SER A 235 18.84 23.27 22.12
CA SER A 235 19.21 24.01 20.90
C SER A 235 20.43 23.39 20.21
N ALA A 236 21.46 22.97 20.96
CA ALA A 236 22.65 22.33 20.40
C ALA A 236 22.31 20.97 19.75
N LEU A 237 21.53 20.13 20.44
CA LEU A 237 21.09 18.83 19.92
C LEU A 237 20.20 18.98 18.67
N LEU A 238 19.28 19.94 18.69
CA LEU A 238 18.41 20.26 17.56
C LEU A 238 19.22 20.78 16.36
N LYS A 239 20.27 21.60 16.57
CA LYS A 239 21.16 22.06 15.50
C LYS A 239 21.92 20.93 14.82
N ILE A 240 22.36 19.94 15.60
CA ILE A 240 23.05 18.75 15.06
C ILE A 240 22.08 17.97 14.16
N ASN A 241 20.86 17.71 14.64
CA ASN A 241 19.85 16.97 13.89
C ASN A 241 19.32 17.73 12.67
N ALA A 242 19.19 19.06 12.75
CA ALA A 242 18.70 19.88 11.65
C ALA A 242 19.55 19.75 10.38
N ARG A 243 20.86 19.52 10.52
CA ARG A 243 21.77 19.30 9.38
C ARG A 243 21.47 18.03 8.59
N ALA A 244 20.81 17.04 9.19
CA ALA A 244 20.40 15.81 8.52
C ALA A 244 19.11 15.98 7.69
N PHE A 245 18.41 17.12 7.83
CA PHE A 245 17.13 17.39 7.18
C PHE A 245 17.18 18.71 6.40
N PRO A 246 17.90 18.76 5.27
CA PRO A 246 18.00 19.97 4.45
C PRO A 246 16.66 20.43 3.86
N ASP A 247 15.72 19.51 3.68
CA ASP A 247 14.37 19.77 3.15
C ASP A 247 13.32 20.04 4.26
N ALA A 248 13.76 20.47 5.45
CA ALA A 248 12.85 20.80 6.54
C ALA A 248 11.96 21.99 6.17
N MET A 249 10.68 21.90 6.50
CA MET A 249 9.67 22.91 6.16
C MET A 249 8.88 23.32 7.40
N THR A 250 8.45 24.58 7.46
CA THR A 250 7.55 25.02 8.54
C THR A 250 6.20 24.30 8.43
N ALA A 251 5.45 24.24 9.53
CA ALA A 251 4.11 23.64 9.51
C ALA A 251 3.17 24.36 8.52
N GLU A 252 3.30 25.68 8.41
CA GLU A 252 2.51 26.51 7.50
C GLU A 252 2.89 26.29 6.04
N GLU A 253 4.18 26.32 5.70
CA GLU A 253 4.66 26.03 4.34
C GLU A 253 4.31 24.61 3.91
N LYS A 254 4.43 23.64 4.83
CA LYS A 254 4.04 22.26 4.59
C LYS A 254 2.55 22.15 4.29
N ALA A 255 1.70 22.79 5.09
CA ALA A 255 0.25 22.79 4.85
C ALA A 255 -0.11 23.45 3.52
N ALA A 256 0.47 24.61 3.21
CA ALA A 256 0.25 25.32 1.95
C ALA A 256 0.71 24.49 0.74
N ARG A 257 1.91 23.88 0.82
CA ARG A 257 2.45 23.05 -0.26
C ARG A 257 1.65 21.77 -0.45
N LEU A 258 1.21 21.12 0.63
CA LEU A 258 0.36 19.95 0.54
C LEU A 258 -1.00 20.29 -0.08
N ALA A 259 -1.59 21.43 0.27
CA ALA A 259 -2.84 21.90 -0.36
C ALA A 259 -2.66 22.18 -1.86
N GLU A 260 -1.55 22.81 -2.26
CA GLU A 260 -1.21 23.04 -3.67
C GLU A 260 -1.04 21.71 -4.43
N LEU A 261 -0.32 20.74 -3.84
CA LEU A 261 -0.11 19.43 -4.44
C LEU A 261 -1.40 18.61 -4.51
N GLN A 262 -2.29 18.71 -3.52
CA GLN A 262 -3.62 18.08 -3.55
C GLN A 262 -4.47 18.64 -4.70
N ALA A 263 -4.49 19.96 -4.89
CA ALA A 263 -5.19 20.58 -6.01
C ALA A 263 -4.62 20.13 -7.37
N LYS A 264 -3.29 20.01 -7.48
CA LYS A 264 -2.63 19.48 -8.69
C LYS A 264 -2.95 18.00 -8.92
N ARG A 265 -2.98 17.21 -7.85
CA ARG A 265 -3.37 15.79 -7.89
C ARG A 265 -4.79 15.65 -8.42
N ASP A 266 -5.74 16.41 -7.88
CA ASP A 266 -7.14 16.37 -8.30
C ASP A 266 -7.29 16.72 -9.80
N ALA A 267 -6.58 17.75 -10.26
CA ALA A 267 -6.56 18.11 -11.68
C ALA A 267 -5.94 17.01 -12.56
N ALA A 268 -4.81 16.43 -12.14
CA ALA A 268 -4.12 15.36 -12.89
C ALA A 268 -4.97 14.07 -12.95
N GLU A 269 -5.57 13.66 -11.84
CA GLU A 269 -6.44 12.49 -11.77
C GLU A 269 -7.73 12.68 -12.59
N ARG A 270 -8.26 13.91 -12.69
CA ARG A 270 -9.39 14.21 -13.58
C ARG A 270 -9.01 14.06 -15.06
N ILE A 271 -7.80 14.43 -15.44
CA ILE A 271 -7.28 14.21 -16.80
C ILE A 271 -7.09 12.71 -17.07
N GLU A 272 -6.53 11.96 -16.11
CA GLU A 272 -6.40 10.51 -16.20
C GLU A 272 -7.77 9.84 -16.39
N ALA A 273 -8.75 10.17 -15.52
CA ALA A 273 -10.11 9.66 -15.61
C ALA A 273 -10.77 10.01 -16.95
N ALA A 274 -10.63 11.25 -17.40
CA ALA A 274 -11.16 11.68 -18.70
C ALA A 274 -10.55 10.88 -19.86
N CYS A 275 -9.27 10.51 -19.75
CA CYS A 275 -8.57 9.72 -20.77
C CYS A 275 -9.11 8.30 -20.82
N VAL A 276 -9.27 7.65 -19.66
CA VAL A 276 -9.88 6.31 -19.54
C VAL A 276 -11.28 6.30 -20.16
N GLU A 277 -12.12 7.26 -19.78
CA GLU A 277 -13.49 7.34 -20.31
C GLU A 277 -13.55 7.58 -21.81
N ARG A 278 -12.60 8.36 -22.36
CA ARG A 278 -12.51 8.55 -23.80
C ARG A 278 -12.12 7.26 -24.51
N ILE A 279 -11.17 6.50 -23.99
CA ILE A 279 -10.77 5.19 -24.56
C ILE A 279 -11.98 4.25 -24.58
N ILE A 280 -12.75 4.20 -23.49
CA ILE A 280 -13.95 3.36 -23.39
C ILE A 280 -15.03 3.82 -24.37
N ALA A 281 -15.26 5.13 -24.48
CA ALA A 281 -16.22 5.69 -25.43
C ALA A 281 -15.85 5.41 -26.91
N GLU A 282 -14.55 5.34 -27.21
CA GLU A 282 -14.02 4.95 -28.53
C GLU A 282 -14.06 3.41 -28.76
N GLY A 283 -14.59 2.63 -27.81
CA GLY A 283 -14.71 1.16 -27.89
C GLY A 283 -13.45 0.41 -27.47
N GLY A 284 -12.47 1.08 -26.86
CA GLY A 284 -11.25 0.48 -26.35
C GLY A 284 -11.41 -0.11 -24.94
N THR A 285 -10.43 -0.91 -24.51
CA THR A 285 -10.36 -1.46 -23.15
C THR A 285 -9.40 -0.65 -22.29
N ALA A 286 -9.93 0.05 -21.29
CA ALA A 286 -9.16 0.75 -20.28
C ALA A 286 -9.87 0.67 -18.93
N TYR A 287 -9.10 0.72 -17.84
CA TYR A 287 -9.61 0.66 -16.49
C TYR A 287 -9.10 1.83 -15.67
N HIS A 288 -9.95 2.32 -14.77
CA HIS A 288 -9.52 3.24 -13.72
C HIS A 288 -8.56 2.53 -12.78
N ARG A 289 -7.49 3.20 -12.37
CA ARG A 289 -6.58 2.68 -11.35
C ARG A 289 -7.39 2.34 -10.08
N PRO A 290 -6.99 1.37 -9.22
CA PRO A 290 -7.33 1.45 -7.79
C PRO A 290 -6.76 2.79 -7.27
N ASP A 291 -6.67 3.15 -6.01
CA ASP A 291 -6.06 4.44 -5.54
C ASP A 291 -6.51 5.83 -6.13
N ILE A 292 -7.05 5.97 -7.36
CA ILE A 292 -7.56 7.21 -7.97
C ILE A 292 -8.72 7.80 -7.17
N SER A 293 -8.83 9.13 -7.18
CA SER A 293 -9.94 9.86 -6.59
C SER A 293 -11.25 9.52 -7.27
N ILE A 294 -12.24 9.12 -6.47
CA ILE A 294 -13.57 8.81 -6.98
C ILE A 294 -14.29 10.06 -7.48
N LEU A 295 -14.00 11.21 -6.87
CA LEU A 295 -14.51 12.50 -7.34
C LEU A 295 -13.96 12.82 -8.74
N ALA A 296 -12.71 12.47 -9.03
CA ALA A 296 -12.14 12.63 -10.37
C ALA A 296 -12.82 11.72 -11.39
N VAL A 297 -12.99 10.43 -11.08
CA VAL A 297 -13.66 9.44 -11.95
C VAL A 297 -15.08 9.85 -12.27
N MET A 298 -15.86 10.24 -11.25
CA MET A 298 -17.27 10.62 -11.40
C MET A 298 -17.44 12.04 -11.92
N SER A 299 -16.36 12.79 -12.11
CA SER A 299 -16.39 14.22 -12.48
C SER A 299 -17.25 15.04 -11.51
N LEU A 300 -17.03 14.83 -10.20
CA LEU A 300 -17.72 15.49 -9.10
C LEU A 300 -16.74 16.33 -8.26
N ARG A 301 -17.27 17.25 -7.47
CA ARG A 301 -16.56 17.99 -6.43
C ARG A 301 -17.40 18.02 -5.16
N ALA A 302 -16.75 17.84 -4.01
CA ALA A 302 -17.40 18.07 -2.73
C ALA A 302 -17.51 19.56 -2.44
N THR A 303 -18.70 20.01 -2.05
CA THR A 303 -18.90 21.35 -1.50
C THR A 303 -18.83 21.30 0.02
N VAL A 304 -18.21 22.33 0.60
CA VAL A 304 -18.11 22.55 2.05
C VAL A 304 -19.39 23.19 2.54
#